data_AF-A0A3R8RYR8-F1
#
_entry.id   AF-A0A3R8RYR8-F1
#
_cell.length_a   1.000
_cell.length_b   1.000
_cell.length_c   1.000
_cell.angle_alpha   90.00
_cell.angle_beta   90.00
_cell.angle_gamma   90.00
#
_symmetry.space_group_name_H-M   'P 1'
#
loop_
_entity.id
_entity.type
_entity.pdbx_description
1 polymer ?
#
loop_
_entity_poly.entity_id
_entity_poly.type
_entity_poly.pdbx_seq_one_letter_code
_entity_poly.pdbx_strand_id
1 'polypeptide(L)' 'MDNRPGAGAPWWKFPIVWLVVGGPLIVVVASLNMVVLAVRNVDPVLESYHSASSKPGHAPAVQGRNRAADTAMRPADH' A
#
# COMPACT_ATOMS: atom_id res chain seq x y z
N MET A 1 61.55 -24.53 2.24
CA MET A 1 60.37 -25.20 2.84
C MET A 1 59.31 -24.12 3.01
N ASP A 2 58.62 -23.84 1.92
CA ASP A 2 57.88 -22.60 1.72
C ASP A 2 56.40 -22.94 1.96
N ASN A 3 55.99 -22.81 3.22
CA ASN A 3 54.61 -23.03 3.64
C ASN A 3 53.78 -21.79 3.28
N ARG A 4 53.38 -21.64 2.01
CA ARG A 4 52.36 -20.65 1.63
C ARG A 4 51.01 -21.24 2.04
N PRO A 5 50.31 -20.70 3.04
CA PRO A 5 48.97 -21.16 3.36
C PRO A 5 48.14 -21.04 2.09
N GLY A 6 47.69 -22.19 1.57
CA GLY A 6 46.86 -22.26 0.38
C GLY A 6 45.69 -21.31 0.56
N ALA A 7 45.61 -20.32 -0.33
CA ALA A 7 44.54 -19.33 -0.32
C ALA A 7 43.20 -20.09 -0.27
N GLY A 8 42.53 -20.04 0.88
CA GLY A 8 41.26 -20.70 1.09
C GLY A 8 40.28 -20.29 0.00
N ALA A 9 39.41 -21.22 -0.41
CA ALA A 9 38.42 -20.93 -1.44
C ALA A 9 37.65 -19.65 -1.06
N PRO A 10 37.42 -18.72 -2.02
CA PRO A 10 36.73 -17.48 -1.73
C PRO A 10 35.34 -17.73 -1.12
N TRP A 11 35.02 -17.02 -0.04
CA TRP A 11 33.86 -17.29 0.82
C TRP A 11 32.51 -17.28 0.08
N TRP A 12 32.36 -16.44 -0.94
CA TRP A 12 31.17 -16.32 -1.80
C TRP A 12 30.86 -17.57 -2.64
N LYS A 13 31.78 -18.55 -2.71
CA LYS A 13 31.54 -19.85 -3.34
C LYS A 13 30.78 -20.83 -2.44
N PHE A 14 30.70 -20.59 -1.13
CA PHE A 14 30.01 -21.50 -0.23
C PHE A 14 28.49 -21.25 -0.26
N PRO A 15 27.65 -22.28 -0.43
CA PRO A 15 26.20 -22.14 -0.52
C PRO A 15 25.56 -21.57 0.76
N ILE A 16 26.19 -21.78 1.91
CA ILE A 16 25.75 -21.23 3.20
C ILE A 16 25.71 -19.69 3.19
N VAL A 17 26.61 -19.04 2.45
CA VAL A 17 26.65 -17.57 2.34
C VAL A 17 25.42 -17.06 1.62
N TRP A 18 24.95 -17.78 0.60
CA TRP A 18 23.72 -17.45 -0.11
C TRP A 18 22.47 -17.65 0.74
N LEU A 19 22.46 -18.58 1.70
CA LEU A 19 21.35 -18.70 2.65
C LEU A 19 21.28 -17.49 3.61
N VAL A 20 22.44 -17.05 4.10
CA VAL A 20 22.53 -15.90 5.02
C VAL A 20 22.22 -14.59 4.31
N VAL A 21 22.69 -14.41 3.08
CA VAL A 21 22.42 -13.20 2.29
C VAL A 21 21.01 -13.24 1.67
N GLY A 22 20.56 -14.42 1.26
CA GLY A 22 19.27 -14.62 0.61
C GLY A 22 18.08 -14.30 1.51
N GLY A 23 18.11 -14.70 2.77
CA GLY A 23 17.04 -14.41 3.74
C GLY A 23 16.71 -12.90 3.84
N PRO A 24 17.69 -12.04 4.20
CA PRO A 24 17.52 -10.59 4.23
C PRO A 24 17.18 -10.00 2.86
N LEU A 25 17.80 -10.47 1.78
CA LEU A 25 17.57 -9.95 0.43
C LEU A 25 16.11 -10.14 -0.01
N ILE A 26 15.50 -11.29 0.30
CA ILE A 26 14.10 -11.58 -0.03
C ILE A 26 13.16 -10.58 0.67
N VAL A 27 13.40 -10.27 1.94
CA VAL A 27 12.57 -9.33 2.71
C VAL A 27 12.65 -7.91 2.13
N VAL A 28 13.85 -7.48 1.76
CA VAL A 28 14.06 -6.17 1.11
C VAL A 28 13.30 -6.11 -0.22
N VAL A 29 13.42 -7.15 -1.05
CA VAL A 29 12.69 -7.23 -2.34
C VAL A 29 11.19 -7.24 -2.11
N ALA A 30 10.67 -8.00 -1.14
CA ALA A 30 9.25 -8.04 -0.82
C ALA A 30 8.71 -6.67 -0.38
N SER A 31 9.46 -5.97 0.48
CA SER A 31 9.12 -4.61 0.93
C SER A 31 9.05 -3.64 -0.25
N LEU A 32 10.05 -3.65 -1.13
CA LEU A 32 10.05 -2.82 -2.34
C LEU A 32 8.88 -3.18 -3.26
N ASN A 33 8.57 -4.46 -3.44
CA ASN A 33 7.43 -4.89 -4.27
C ASN A 33 6.10 -4.37 -3.73
N MET A 34 5.90 -4.37 -2.41
CA MET A 34 4.70 -3.82 -1.80
C MET A 34 4.56 -2.32 -2.06
N VAL A 35 5.65 -1.56 -1.90
CA VAL A 35 5.68 -0.11 -2.18
C VAL A 35 5.42 0.16 -3.66
N VAL A 36 6.09 -0.59 -4.55
CA VAL A 36 5.90 -0.47 -6.01
C VAL A 36 4.47 -0.79 -6.40
N LEU A 37 3.87 -1.83 -5.81
CA LEU A 37 2.48 -2.20 -6.07
C LEU A 37 1.52 -1.13 -5.56
N ALA A 38 1.76 -0.57 -4.38
CA ALA A 38 0.94 0.50 -3.81
C ALA A 38 1.01 1.77 -4.65
N VAL A 39 2.18 2.14 -5.17
CA VAL A 39 2.36 3.32 -6.03
C VAL A 39 1.77 3.11 -7.42
N ARG A 40 1.83 1.88 -7.95
CA ARG A 40 1.28 1.56 -9.29
C ARG A 40 -0.22 1.33 -9.29
N ASN A 41 -0.74 0.66 -8.26
CA ASN A 41 -2.15 0.43 -8.02
C ASN A 41 -2.62 1.30 -6.85
N VAL A 42 -2.29 2.59 -6.88
CA VAL A 42 -3.05 3.57 -6.10
C VAL A 42 -4.45 3.47 -6.69
N ASP A 43 -5.33 2.72 -6.02
CA ASP A 43 -6.73 2.62 -6.33
C ASP A 43 -7.22 4.07 -6.53
N PRO A 44 -7.60 4.45 -7.76
CA PRO A 44 -7.91 5.83 -8.09
C PRO A 44 -8.93 6.32 -7.08
N VAL A 45 -8.46 7.20 -6.21
CA VAL A 45 -9.23 7.65 -5.07
C VAL A 45 -10.48 8.35 -5.61
N LEU A 46 -11.62 7.67 -5.47
CA LEU A 46 -12.97 8.23 -5.55
C LEU A 46 -13.56 8.61 -6.93
N GLU A 47 -13.03 8.20 -8.09
CA GLU A 47 -13.81 8.40 -9.35
C GLU A 47 -15.06 7.49 -9.38
N SER A 48 -14.98 6.33 -8.74
CA SER A 48 -16.09 5.37 -8.61
C SER A 48 -17.13 5.77 -7.55
N TYR A 49 -16.79 6.65 -6.60
CA TYR A 49 -17.75 7.17 -5.61
C TYR A 49 -18.64 8.28 -6.22
N HIS A 50 -18.09 9.06 -7.15
CA HIS A 50 -18.87 9.97 -7.99
C HIS A 50 -19.74 9.22 -9.00
N SER A 51 -19.25 8.09 -9.53
CA SER A 51 -20.02 7.25 -10.48
C SER A 51 -21.14 6.45 -9.82
N ALA A 52 -21.03 6.09 -8.54
CA ALA A 52 -22.09 5.46 -7.76
C ALA A 52 -23.14 6.48 -7.24
N SER A 53 -22.77 7.76 -7.11
CA SER A 53 -23.67 8.85 -6.73
C SER A 53 -24.68 9.22 -7.83
N SER A 54 -24.51 8.70 -9.04
CA SER A 54 -25.48 8.82 -10.14
C SER A 54 -26.63 7.80 -10.03
N LYS A 55 -26.63 6.90 -9.02
CA LYS A 55 -27.77 6.04 -8.71
C LYS A 55 -28.64 6.71 -7.64
N PRO A 56 -29.93 6.97 -7.90
CA PRO A 56 -30.85 7.47 -6.89
C PRO A 56 -30.97 6.43 -5.76
N GLY A 57 -30.46 6.73 -4.56
CA GLY A 57 -30.61 5.85 -3.39
C GLY A 57 -29.39 5.72 -2.46
N HIS A 58 -28.21 6.21 -2.84
CA HIS A 58 -27.00 6.17 -2.00
C HIS A 58 -26.40 7.56 -1.73
N ALA A 59 -27.26 8.55 -1.46
CA ALA A 59 -26.77 9.79 -0.85
C ALA A 59 -26.04 9.42 0.46
N PRO A 60 -24.83 9.95 0.72
CA PRO A 60 -24.13 9.69 1.97
C PRO A 60 -25.08 10.00 3.12
N ALA A 61 -25.23 9.10 4.09
CA ALA A 61 -26.10 9.31 5.26
C ALA A 61 -25.80 10.65 5.97
N VAL A 62 -24.56 11.14 5.84
CA VAL A 62 -24.10 12.45 6.31
C VAL A 62 -24.80 13.62 5.59
N GLN A 63 -25.04 13.51 4.29
CA GLN A 63 -25.72 14.53 3.48
C GLN A 63 -27.24 14.61 3.79
N GLY A 64 -27.83 13.49 4.24
CA GLY A 64 -29.23 13.45 4.71
C GLY A 64 -29.45 14.17 6.04
N ARG A 65 -28.52 14.02 6.99
CA ARG A 65 -28.57 14.74 8.29
C ARG A 65 -28.47 16.25 8.13
N ASN A 66 -27.59 16.72 7.25
CA ASN A 66 -27.35 18.16 7.08
C ASN A 66 -28.54 18.86 6.40
N ARG A 67 -29.18 18.23 5.40
CA ARG A 67 -30.40 18.77 4.79
C ARG A 67 -31.59 18.83 5.75
N ALA A 68 -31.73 17.87 6.65
CA ALA A 68 -32.78 17.89 7.67
C ALA A 68 -32.55 19.02 8.68
N ALA A 69 -31.30 19.29 9.04
CA ALA A 69 -30.95 20.41 9.91
C ALA A 69 -31.19 21.77 9.23
N ASP A 70 -30.82 21.93 7.96
CA ASP A 70 -31.08 23.17 7.20
C ASP A 70 -32.58 23.45 7.03
N THR A 71 -33.38 22.40 6.79
CA THR A 71 -34.84 22.53 6.67
C THR A 71 -35.50 22.82 8.02
N ALA A 72 -34.95 22.29 9.12
CA ALA A 72 -35.43 22.55 10.48
C ALA A 72 -35.04 23.95 11.00
N MET A 73 -33.95 24.53 10.49
CA MET A 73 -33.49 25.85 10.92
C MET A 73 -34.15 27.01 10.17
N ARG A 74 -34.81 26.76 9.04
CA ARG A 74 -35.65 27.76 8.38
C ARG A 74 -36.99 27.83 9.12
N PRO A 75 -37.25 28.86 9.95
CA PRO A 75 -38.55 29.02 10.58
C PRO A 75 -39.56 29.23 9.44
N ALA A 76 -40.75 28.62 9.55
CA ALA A 76 -41.84 28.91 8.64
C ALA A 76 -42.29 30.36 8.86
N ASP A 77 -41.72 31.27 8.08
CA ASP A 77 -42.21 32.63 7.89
C ASP A 77 -43.49 32.57 7.03
N HIS A 78 -44.60 32.89 7.70
CA HIS A 78 -45.91 33.21 7.14
C HIS A 78 -45.94 34.64 6.57
#